data_AF-A0A409XRD7-F1
#
_entry.id   AF-A0A409XRD7-F1
#
_cell.length_a   1.000
_cell.length_b   1.000
_cell.length_c   1.000
_cell.angle_alpha   90.00
_cell.angle_beta   90.00
_cell.angle_gamma   90.00
#
_symmetry.space_group_name_H-M   'P 1'
#
loop_
_entity.id
_entity.type
_entity.pdbx_description
1 polymer ?
#
loop_
_entity_poly.entity_id
_entity_poly.type
_entity_poly.pdbx_seq_one_letter_code
_entity_poly.pdbx_strand_id
1 'polypeptide(L)'
;MLRRINSRLTHIFNGDLPLFDPIDCLIYCAMAKEKYHIPSLDALLFPLMHTDLNPRNIVVDGNFNITGILDWDECPAMIAVSDDPSHDELFLEDRLSFIKHFSSALHSSGLPDDIAAQLPPIVENEEQQVFQSAIGSKSFYAYWVGKYLVHYAEWFDAARGALDRFIQSHPKMAGLPEVLSIHAHLLNLLERHLGHSEGNRNPIP
;
A
#
# COMPACT_ATOMS: atom_id res chain seq x y z
N MET A 1 -5.43 3.12 5.94
CA MET A 1 -5.14 2.87 4.51
C MET A 1 -6.38 2.52 3.71
N LEU A 2 -7.09 1.43 4.05
CA LEU A 2 -8.28 0.97 3.31
C LEU A 2 -9.37 2.04 3.12
N ARG A 3 -9.67 2.85 4.16
CA ARG A 3 -10.57 4.01 4.04
C ARG A 3 -10.17 4.99 2.93
N ARG A 4 -8.87 5.29 2.79
CA ARG A 4 -8.37 6.19 1.73
C ARG A 4 -8.54 5.57 0.35
N ILE A 5 -8.31 4.25 0.24
CA ILE A 5 -8.54 3.51 -1.01
C ILE A 5 -10.03 3.53 -1.38
N ASN A 6 -10.93 3.27 -0.41
CA ASN A 6 -12.37 3.33 -0.63
C ASN A 6 -12.86 4.75 -0.98
N SER A 7 -12.32 5.77 -0.33
CA SER A 7 -12.60 7.17 -0.69
C SER A 7 -12.14 7.46 -2.12
N ARG A 8 -10.95 7.00 -2.51
CA ARG A 8 -10.44 7.15 -3.88
C ARG A 8 -11.31 6.41 -4.89
N LEU A 9 -11.71 5.17 -4.62
CA LEU A 9 -12.65 4.41 -5.46
C LEU A 9 -13.98 5.13 -5.63
N THR A 10 -14.53 5.67 -4.55
CA THR A 10 -15.74 6.52 -4.59
C THR A 10 -15.57 7.69 -5.56
N HIS A 11 -14.48 8.44 -5.43
CA HIS A 11 -14.18 9.56 -6.32
C HIS A 11 -13.95 9.12 -7.78
N ILE A 12 -13.29 7.99 -8.01
CA ILE A 12 -13.11 7.44 -9.36
C ILE A 12 -14.47 7.11 -9.99
N PHE A 13 -15.34 6.39 -9.27
CA PHE A 13 -16.66 5.99 -9.78
C PHE A 13 -17.63 7.16 -9.94
N ASN A 14 -17.44 8.25 -9.20
CA ASN A 14 -18.18 9.48 -9.41
C ASN A 14 -17.62 10.35 -10.55
N GLY A 15 -16.47 9.98 -11.13
CA GLY A 15 -15.80 10.76 -12.18
C GLY A 15 -14.92 11.91 -11.68
N ASP A 16 -14.69 12.03 -10.37
CA ASP A 16 -13.85 13.07 -9.77
C ASP A 16 -12.34 12.82 -9.98
N LEU A 17 -11.95 11.56 -10.19
CA LEU A 17 -10.55 11.14 -10.37
C LEU A 17 -10.36 10.29 -11.65
N PRO A 18 -10.62 10.83 -12.85
CA PRO A 18 -10.62 10.06 -14.10
C PRO A 18 -9.23 9.57 -14.54
N LEU A 19 -8.17 10.10 -13.91
CA LEU A 19 -6.78 9.78 -14.23
C LEU A 19 -6.25 8.53 -13.51
N PHE A 20 -7.04 7.92 -12.63
CA PHE A 20 -6.68 6.70 -11.90
C PHE A 20 -7.48 5.53 -12.46
N ASP A 21 -6.79 4.42 -12.73
CA ASP A 21 -7.46 3.18 -13.10
C ASP A 21 -8.13 2.57 -11.85
N PRO A 22 -9.45 2.32 -11.88
CA PRO A 22 -10.14 1.68 -10.76
C PRO A 22 -9.70 0.24 -10.52
N ILE A 23 -9.27 -0.51 -11.54
CA ILE A 23 -8.79 -1.88 -11.39
C ILE A 23 -7.53 -1.91 -10.54
N ASP A 24 -6.59 -1.03 -10.86
CA ASP A 24 -5.37 -0.83 -10.09
C ASP A 24 -5.70 -0.51 -8.61
N CYS A 25 -6.78 0.24 -8.35
CA CYS A 25 -7.16 0.65 -6.99
C CYS A 25 -7.72 -0.53 -6.23
N LEU A 26 -8.49 -1.38 -6.91
CA LEU A 26 -9.04 -2.62 -6.37
C LEU A 26 -7.94 -3.63 -6.05
N ILE A 27 -6.92 -3.73 -6.89
CA ILE A 27 -5.76 -4.60 -6.66
C ILE A 27 -4.94 -4.10 -5.49
N TYR A 28 -4.69 -2.79 -5.45
CA TYR A 28 -4.01 -2.18 -4.33
C TYR A 28 -4.81 -2.39 -3.02
N CYS A 29 -6.15 -2.32 -3.07
CA CYS A 29 -7.03 -2.69 -1.97
C CYS A 29 -6.87 -4.16 -1.56
N ALA A 30 -6.83 -5.07 -2.54
CA ALA A 30 -6.65 -6.49 -2.33
C ALA A 30 -5.29 -6.80 -1.69
N MET A 31 -4.19 -6.26 -2.21
CA MET A 31 -2.84 -6.43 -1.67
C MET A 31 -2.73 -5.91 -0.23
N ALA A 32 -3.31 -4.74 0.06
CA ALA A 32 -3.33 -4.19 1.41
C ALA A 32 -3.96 -5.18 2.40
N LYS A 33 -5.03 -5.87 2.00
CA LYS A 33 -5.77 -6.78 2.87
C LYS A 33 -5.21 -8.21 2.91
N GLU A 34 -4.84 -8.74 1.75
CA GLU A 34 -4.55 -10.17 1.56
C GLU A 34 -3.05 -10.47 1.64
N LYS A 35 -2.18 -9.56 1.18
CA LYS A 35 -0.72 -9.72 1.25
C LYS A 35 -0.12 -9.15 2.53
N TYR A 36 -0.43 -7.88 2.80
CA TYR A 36 0.21 -7.13 3.88
C TYR A 36 -0.61 -7.15 5.18
N HIS A 37 -1.78 -7.80 5.17
CA HIS A 37 -2.70 -7.91 6.30
C HIS A 37 -2.89 -6.58 7.04
N ILE A 38 -2.95 -5.47 6.29
CA ILE A 38 -3.04 -4.14 6.87
C ILE A 38 -4.36 -4.09 7.64
N PRO A 39 -4.31 -3.92 8.97
CA PRO A 39 -5.52 -3.93 9.77
C PRO A 39 -6.48 -2.86 9.27
N SER A 40 -7.78 -3.14 9.36
CA SER A 40 -8.76 -2.08 9.16
C SER A 40 -8.63 -1.11 10.32
N LEU A 41 -7.89 -0.02 10.08
CA LEU A 41 -7.75 1.09 11.02
C LEU A 41 -9.07 1.87 11.19
N ASP A 42 -10.17 1.41 10.58
CA ASP A 42 -11.52 1.99 10.74
C ASP A 42 -12.02 1.88 12.19
N ALA A 43 -11.43 1.00 13.01
CA ALA A 43 -11.71 0.91 14.45
C ALA A 43 -10.90 1.90 15.30
N LEU A 44 -9.84 2.53 14.76
CA LEU A 44 -9.04 3.50 15.49
C LEU A 44 -9.63 4.90 15.28
N LEU A 45 -10.02 5.54 16.38
CA LEU A 45 -10.82 6.78 16.33
C LEU A 45 -10.18 7.85 15.44
N PHE A 46 -8.85 8.02 15.44
CA PHE A 46 -8.09 8.75 14.41
C PHE A 46 -6.61 8.38 14.52
N PRO A 47 -6.03 7.50 13.68
CA PRO A 47 -4.59 7.48 13.56
C PRO A 47 -4.20 8.65 12.64
N LEU A 48 -3.80 9.77 13.26
CA LEU A 48 -3.05 10.81 12.58
C LEU A 48 -1.70 10.18 12.18
N MET A 49 -1.61 9.69 10.95
CA MET A 49 -0.39 9.06 10.45
C MET A 49 0.33 10.02 9.52
N HIS A 50 1.62 10.22 9.79
CA HIS A 50 2.54 10.85 8.87
C HIS A 50 2.62 10.01 7.59
N THR A 51 2.35 10.61 6.43
CA THR A 51 2.18 9.86 5.17
C THR A 51 3.49 9.51 4.48
N ASP A 52 4.58 10.11 4.93
CA ASP A 52 5.94 9.87 4.44
C ASP A 52 6.92 9.85 5.63
N LEU A 53 6.73 8.90 6.55
CA LEU A 53 7.61 8.76 7.71
C LEU A 53 8.90 8.02 7.34
N ASN A 54 9.75 8.67 6.55
CA ASN A 54 11.10 8.20 6.25
C ASN A 54 12.13 8.83 7.22
N PRO A 55 13.33 8.25 7.39
CA PRO A 55 14.35 8.79 8.31
C PRO A 55 14.74 10.26 8.07
N ARG A 56 14.61 10.77 6.84
CA ARG A 56 14.92 12.18 6.52
C ARG A 56 13.89 13.15 7.09
N ASN A 57 12.70 12.66 7.38
CA ASN A 57 11.59 13.41 7.97
C ASN A 57 11.56 13.29 9.50
N ILE A 58 12.53 12.59 10.13
CA ILE A 58 12.63 12.44 11.58
C ILE A 58 13.82 13.25 12.09
N VAL A 59 13.56 14.27 12.90
CA VAL A 59 14.61 15.07 13.54
C VAL A 59 14.98 14.42 14.85
N VAL A 60 16.27 14.20 15.07
CA VAL A 60 16.81 13.66 16.33
C VAL A 60 17.79 14.64 16.98
N ASP A 61 17.88 14.61 18.31
CA ASP A 61 18.92 15.33 19.05
C ASP A 61 20.26 14.57 19.10
N GLY A 62 21.26 15.14 19.77
CA GLY A 62 22.59 14.50 19.94
C GLY A 62 22.59 13.20 20.76
N ASN A 63 21.46 12.81 21.35
CA ASN A 63 21.26 11.55 22.05
C ASN A 63 20.31 10.59 21.30
N PHE A 64 20.02 10.89 20.03
CA PHE A 64 19.11 10.13 19.16
C PHE A 64 17.63 10.16 19.59
N ASN A 65 17.20 11.08 20.46
CA ASN A 65 15.78 11.24 20.77
C ASN A 65 15.07 11.94 19.62
N ILE A 66 13.89 11.45 19.21
CA ILE A 66 13.05 12.13 18.23
C ILE A 66 12.55 13.46 18.82
N THR A 67 12.95 14.58 18.22
CA THR A 67 12.58 15.94 18.63
C THR A 67 11.63 16.64 17.67
N GLY A 68 11.44 16.08 16.48
CA GLY A 68 10.51 16.60 15.49
C GLY A 68 10.23 15.61 14.37
N ILE A 69 9.08 15.79 13.71
CA ILE A 69 8.75 15.12 12.46
C ILE A 69 8.49 16.25 11.45
N LEU A 70 9.20 16.25 10.33
CA LEU A 70 9.11 17.24 9.25
C LEU A 70 8.19 16.74 8.13
N ASP A 71 7.82 17.63 7.21
CA ASP A 71 7.10 17.29 5.97
C ASP A 71 5.65 16.80 6.18
N TRP A 72 4.90 17.56 7.00
CA TRP A 72 3.46 17.38 7.20
C TRP A 72 2.62 17.97 6.07
N ASP A 73 3.22 18.80 5.23
CA ASP A 73 2.57 19.59 4.18
C ASP A 73 2.71 18.87 2.83
N GLU A 74 1.84 17.88 2.58
CA GLU A 74 1.61 17.35 1.22
C GLU A 74 2.83 16.86 0.40
N CYS A 75 3.23 15.61 0.64
CA CYS A 75 3.86 14.68 -0.31
C CYS A 75 4.15 15.22 -1.73
N PRO A 76 5.39 15.69 -2.00
CA PRO A 76 5.93 15.75 -3.34
C PRO A 76 7.29 15.05 -3.40
N ALA A 77 7.32 13.93 -4.11
CA ALA A 77 8.47 13.35 -4.81
C ALA A 77 9.88 13.82 -4.40
N MET A 78 10.65 12.95 -3.71
CA MET A 78 12.08 12.76 -3.95
C MET A 78 12.70 11.74 -2.98
N ILE A 79 12.87 10.50 -3.41
CA ILE A 79 14.18 9.82 -3.32
C ILE A 79 14.35 9.11 -4.65
N ALA A 80 15.30 9.61 -5.45
CA ALA A 80 15.72 8.97 -6.68
C ALA A 80 16.09 7.52 -6.40
N VAL A 81 15.49 6.60 -7.17
CA VAL A 81 16.18 5.36 -7.52
C VAL A 81 17.37 5.82 -8.35
N SER A 82 18.51 6.02 -7.69
CA SER A 82 19.77 6.26 -8.36
C SER A 82 20.34 4.88 -8.70
N ASP A 83 20.77 4.67 -9.94
CA ASP A 83 21.38 3.42 -10.43
C ASP A 83 22.78 3.15 -9.84
N ASP A 84 23.14 3.78 -8.71
CA ASP A 84 24.46 3.64 -8.07
C ASP A 84 24.38 2.69 -6.86
N PRO A 85 24.89 1.45 -6.98
CA PRO A 85 24.81 0.42 -5.93
C PRO A 85 25.68 0.71 -4.70
N SER A 86 26.49 1.78 -4.72
CA SER A 86 27.42 2.12 -3.63
C SER A 86 26.76 2.83 -2.43
N HIS A 87 25.52 3.31 -2.58
CA HIS A 87 24.79 3.98 -1.50
C HIS A 87 23.93 3.04 -0.64
N ASP A 88 23.62 1.83 -1.12
CA ASP A 88 22.67 0.92 -0.46
C ASP A 88 23.16 0.38 0.90
N GLU A 89 24.48 0.17 1.08
CA GLU A 89 25.02 -0.38 2.33
C GLU A 89 24.94 0.60 3.50
N LEU A 90 25.17 1.90 3.26
CA LEU A 90 25.06 2.95 4.28
C LEU A 90 23.59 3.16 4.71
N PHE A 91 22.66 3.12 3.75
CA PHE A 91 21.23 3.18 4.06
C PHE A 91 20.73 1.96 4.82
N LEU A 92 21.30 0.78 4.58
CA LEU A 92 20.95 -0.44 5.30
C LEU A 92 21.39 -0.39 6.76
N GLU A 93 22.62 0.07 7.05
CA GLU A 93 23.13 0.17 8.42
C GLU A 93 22.36 1.22 9.25
N ASP A 94 22.10 2.38 8.68
CA ASP A 94 21.28 3.44 9.31
C ASP A 94 19.85 2.96 9.56
N ARG A 95 19.26 2.24 8.60
CA ARG A 95 17.92 1.67 8.72
C ARG A 95 17.84 0.61 9.82
N LEU A 96 18.79 -0.32 9.87
CA LEU A 96 18.86 -1.34 10.93
C LEU A 96 19.06 -0.69 12.30
N SER A 97 19.88 0.36 12.35
CA SER A 97 20.10 1.16 13.57
C SER A 97 18.81 1.86 14.03
N PHE A 98 18.06 2.45 13.09
CA PHE A 98 16.74 3.02 13.35
C PHE A 98 15.75 1.98 13.86
N ILE A 99 15.60 0.84 13.17
CA ILE A 99 14.69 -0.25 13.59
C ILE A 99 15.02 -0.70 15.02
N LYS A 100 16.30 -0.94 15.31
CA LYS A 100 16.74 -1.36 16.65
C LYS A 100 16.41 -0.31 17.70
N HIS A 101 16.67 0.97 17.42
CA HIS A 101 16.39 2.06 18.34
C HIS A 101 14.88 2.23 18.55
N PHE A 102 14.10 2.23 17.46
CA PHE A 102 12.65 2.34 17.46
C PHE A 102 12.00 1.22 18.27
N SER A 103 12.39 -0.04 18.05
CA SER A 103 11.91 -1.18 18.82
C SER A 103 12.26 -1.06 20.31
N SER A 104 13.47 -0.59 20.64
CA SER A 104 13.85 -0.33 22.03
C SER A 104 13.04 0.80 22.68
N ALA A 105 12.73 1.86 21.93
CA ALA A 105 11.94 3.00 22.41
C ALA A 105 10.45 2.63 22.58
N LEU A 106 9.92 1.72 21.75
CA LEU A 106 8.56 1.22 21.91
C LEU A 106 8.36 0.53 23.26
N HIS A 107 9.33 -0.27 23.71
CA HIS A 107 9.27 -0.93 25.02
C HIS A 107 9.21 0.04 26.22
N SER A 108 9.68 1.28 26.05
CA SER A 108 9.65 2.32 27.09
C SER A 108 8.59 3.41 26.86
N SER A 109 7.81 3.31 25.77
CA SER A 109 6.86 4.35 25.34
C SER A 109 5.56 4.43 26.16
N GLY A 110 5.25 3.39 26.95
CA GLY A 110 3.96 3.28 27.65
C GLY A 110 2.78 2.96 26.72
N LEU A 111 3.03 2.63 25.45
CA LEU A 111 2.01 2.11 24.55
C LEU A 111 1.49 0.75 25.05
N PRO A 112 0.21 0.43 24.79
CA PRO A 112 -0.32 -0.92 25.00
C PRO A 112 0.53 -1.98 24.30
N ASP A 113 0.79 -3.10 24.99
CA ASP A 113 1.68 -4.18 24.51
C ASP A 113 1.23 -4.76 23.15
N ASP A 114 -0.07 -4.81 22.90
CA ASP A 114 -0.66 -5.28 21.64
C ASP A 114 -0.36 -4.34 20.47
N ILE A 115 -0.27 -3.03 20.72
CA ILE A 115 0.13 -2.03 19.73
C ILE A 115 1.65 -2.06 19.55
N ALA A 116 2.40 -2.08 20.65
CA ALA A 116 3.87 -2.12 20.61
C ALA A 116 4.39 -3.37 19.88
N ALA A 117 3.72 -4.52 20.01
CA ALA A 117 4.09 -5.75 19.30
C ALA A 117 3.82 -5.70 17.78
N GLN A 118 2.90 -4.86 17.31
CA GLN A 118 2.54 -4.77 15.89
C GLN A 118 3.45 -3.84 15.09
N LEU A 119 4.13 -2.90 15.73
CA LEU A 119 4.89 -1.86 15.06
C LEU A 119 6.26 -2.32 14.49
N PRO A 120 7.08 -3.13 15.20
CA PRO A 120 8.38 -3.57 14.67
C PRO A 120 8.29 -4.33 13.33
N PRO A 121 7.37 -5.31 13.14
CA PRO A 121 7.24 -6.00 11.85
C PRO A 121 6.88 -5.06 10.69
N ILE A 122 6.14 -3.98 10.97
CA ILE A 122 5.79 -2.97 9.96
C ILE A 122 7.02 -2.13 9.58
N VAL A 123 7.88 -1.81 10.56
CA VAL A 123 9.10 -1.01 10.32
C VAL A 123 10.24 -1.87 9.72
N GLU A 124 10.21 -3.18 9.92
CA GLU A 124 11.18 -4.11 9.35
C GLU A 124 10.88 -4.50 7.88
N ASN A 125 9.62 -4.40 7.46
CA ASN A 125 9.20 -4.78 6.11
C ASN A 125 9.29 -3.59 5.14
N GLU A 126 10.42 -3.47 4.45
CA GLU A 126 10.67 -2.43 3.44
C GLU A 126 9.65 -2.46 2.31
N GLU A 127 9.31 -3.65 1.83
CA GLU A 127 8.31 -3.83 0.79
C GLU A 127 6.96 -3.25 1.22
N GLN A 128 6.56 -3.51 2.47
CA GLN A 128 5.32 -2.99 3.06
C GLN A 128 5.37 -1.48 3.29
N GLN A 129 6.52 -0.91 3.66
CA GLN A 129 6.67 0.54 3.79
C GLN A 129 6.52 1.24 2.44
N VAL A 130 7.24 0.77 1.42
CA VAL A 130 7.17 1.32 0.07
C VAL A 130 5.77 1.13 -0.49
N PHE A 131 5.13 -0.01 -0.21
CA PHE A 131 3.72 -0.22 -0.53
C PHE A 131 2.86 0.84 0.16
N GLN A 132 2.99 1.05 1.47
CA GLN A 132 2.15 1.96 2.22
C GLN A 132 2.31 3.44 1.79
N SER A 133 3.55 3.86 1.51
CA SER A 133 3.85 5.22 1.03
C SER A 133 3.32 5.46 -0.40
N ALA A 134 3.19 4.42 -1.22
CA ALA A 134 2.71 4.54 -2.60
C ALA A 134 1.25 5.01 -2.71
N ILE A 135 0.44 4.91 -1.65
CA ILE A 135 -0.96 5.37 -1.71
C ILE A 135 -1.07 6.87 -2.02
N GLY A 136 -0.06 7.67 -1.65
CA GLY A 136 -0.03 9.12 -1.88
C GLY A 136 0.38 9.52 -3.29
N SER A 137 1.05 8.65 -4.05
CA SER A 137 1.70 9.01 -5.31
C SER A 137 1.24 8.15 -6.49
N LYS A 138 0.81 8.82 -7.56
CA LYS A 138 0.36 8.17 -8.80
C LYS A 138 1.49 7.35 -9.47
N SER A 139 2.73 7.83 -9.46
CA SER A 139 3.86 7.14 -10.10
C SER A 139 4.27 5.87 -9.34
N PHE A 140 4.29 5.93 -8.00
CA PHE A 140 4.56 4.74 -7.19
C PHE A 140 3.43 3.73 -7.26
N TYR A 141 2.18 4.21 -7.29
CA TYR A 141 1.03 3.37 -7.53
C TYR A 141 1.14 2.60 -8.87
N ALA A 142 1.47 3.27 -9.97
CA ALA A 142 1.67 2.64 -11.28
C ALA A 142 2.85 1.64 -11.28
N TYR A 143 3.90 1.88 -10.49
CA TYR A 143 5.00 0.94 -10.31
C TYR A 143 4.56 -0.35 -9.59
N TRP A 144 3.82 -0.24 -8.48
CA TRP A 144 3.30 -1.40 -7.76
C TRP A 144 2.32 -2.19 -8.60
N VAL A 145 1.42 -1.49 -9.27
CA VAL A 145 0.55 -2.03 -10.31
C VAL A 145 1.40 -2.81 -11.30
N GLY A 146 2.31 -2.18 -12.06
CA GLY A 146 3.11 -2.87 -13.08
C GLY A 146 3.90 -4.09 -12.56
N LYS A 147 4.46 -3.99 -11.34
CA LYS A 147 5.22 -5.09 -10.72
C LYS A 147 4.36 -6.32 -10.40
N TYR A 148 3.10 -6.16 -9.99
CA TYR A 148 2.25 -7.28 -9.55
C TYR A 148 1.12 -7.64 -10.51
N LEU A 149 0.58 -6.67 -11.25
CA LEU A 149 -0.51 -6.87 -12.22
C LEU A 149 -0.11 -7.67 -13.45
N VAL A 150 1.13 -7.53 -13.89
CA VAL A 150 1.56 -8.16 -15.15
C VAL A 150 1.78 -9.66 -14.97
N HIS A 151 1.82 -10.17 -13.72
CA HIS A 151 2.37 -11.49 -13.45
C HIS A 151 1.46 -12.49 -12.74
N TYR A 152 0.35 -12.08 -12.09
CA TYR A 152 -0.43 -13.04 -11.31
C TYR A 152 -1.96 -12.88 -11.43
N ALA A 153 -2.60 -13.93 -11.96
CA ALA A 153 -4.06 -14.05 -12.07
C ALA A 153 -4.76 -13.95 -10.70
N GLU A 154 -4.07 -14.29 -9.62
CA GLU A 154 -4.57 -14.19 -8.24
C GLU A 154 -4.99 -12.77 -7.88
N TRP A 155 -4.29 -11.74 -8.37
CA TRP A 155 -4.61 -10.35 -8.04
C TRP A 155 -5.87 -9.86 -8.74
N PHE A 156 -6.24 -10.41 -9.89
CA PHE A 156 -7.52 -10.12 -10.53
C PHE A 156 -8.69 -10.73 -9.77
N ASP A 157 -8.55 -11.96 -9.26
CA ASP A 157 -9.57 -12.58 -8.41
C ASP A 157 -9.72 -11.82 -7.08
N ALA A 158 -8.60 -11.47 -6.47
CA ALA A 158 -8.57 -10.68 -5.24
C ALA A 158 -9.17 -9.27 -5.44
N ALA A 159 -8.92 -8.64 -6.59
CA ALA A 159 -9.53 -7.36 -6.97
C ALA A 159 -11.05 -7.45 -7.16
N ARG A 160 -11.55 -8.55 -7.74
CA ARG A 160 -12.99 -8.84 -7.79
C ARG A 160 -13.56 -8.94 -6.37
N GLY A 161 -12.91 -9.72 -5.50
CA GLY A 161 -13.30 -9.79 -4.09
C GLY A 161 -13.25 -8.43 -3.39
N ALA A 162 -12.29 -7.56 -3.74
CA ALA A 162 -12.23 -6.19 -3.23
C ALA A 162 -13.42 -5.34 -3.73
N LEU A 163 -13.81 -5.49 -5.00
CA LEU A 163 -14.94 -4.80 -5.60
C LEU A 163 -16.26 -5.23 -4.94
N ASP A 164 -16.47 -6.53 -4.72
CA ASP A 164 -17.66 -7.06 -4.06
C ASP A 164 -17.81 -6.47 -2.65
N ARG A 165 -16.72 -6.41 -1.89
CA ARG A 165 -16.69 -5.79 -0.56
C ARG A 165 -16.96 -4.29 -0.61
N PHE A 166 -16.43 -3.61 -1.62
CA PHE A 166 -16.70 -2.19 -1.84
C PHE A 166 -18.19 -1.95 -2.13
N ILE A 167 -18.80 -2.74 -3.00
CA ILE A 167 -20.23 -2.67 -3.34
C ILE A 167 -21.10 -2.97 -2.12
N GLN A 168 -20.75 -3.98 -1.32
CA GLN A 168 -21.46 -4.30 -0.07
C GLN A 168 -21.45 -3.13 0.92
N SER A 169 -20.34 -2.39 1.01
CA SER A 169 -20.24 -1.19 1.85
C SER A 169 -20.84 0.06 1.21
N HIS A 170 -21.05 0.08 -0.11
CA HIS A 170 -21.63 1.20 -0.86
C HIS A 170 -22.77 0.74 -1.79
N PRO A 171 -23.91 0.24 -1.27
CA PRO A 171 -24.95 -0.39 -2.10
C PRO A 171 -25.52 0.53 -3.19
N LYS A 172 -25.51 1.85 -2.96
CA LYS A 172 -25.97 2.84 -3.93
C LYS A 172 -25.12 2.91 -5.20
N MET A 173 -23.86 2.47 -5.13
CA MET A 173 -22.92 2.47 -6.26
C MET A 173 -22.99 1.18 -7.08
N ALA A 174 -23.66 0.13 -6.60
CA ALA A 174 -23.74 -1.17 -7.27
C ALA A 174 -24.28 -1.10 -8.71
N GLY A 175 -25.18 -0.15 -8.96
CA GLY A 175 -25.83 0.04 -10.27
C GLY A 175 -25.14 1.05 -11.19
N LEU A 176 -24.01 1.63 -10.79
CA LEU A 176 -23.29 2.58 -11.65
C LEU A 176 -22.74 1.86 -12.88
N PRO A 177 -22.90 2.42 -14.10
CA PRO A 177 -22.38 1.82 -15.33
C PRO A 177 -20.89 1.47 -15.25
N GLU A 178 -20.10 2.34 -14.61
CA GLU A 178 -18.66 2.18 -14.41
C GLU A 178 -18.37 0.95 -13.54
N VAL A 179 -19.08 0.78 -12.43
CA VAL A 179 -18.93 -0.35 -11.51
C VAL A 179 -19.28 -1.67 -12.21
N LEU A 180 -20.39 -1.69 -12.96
CA LEU A 180 -20.81 -2.86 -13.73
C LEU A 180 -19.81 -3.21 -14.85
N SER A 181 -19.27 -2.19 -15.53
CA SER A 181 -18.26 -2.35 -16.58
C SER A 181 -16.98 -2.99 -16.02
N ILE A 182 -16.51 -2.52 -14.87
CA ILE A 182 -15.31 -3.06 -14.21
C ILE A 182 -15.54 -4.48 -13.72
N HIS A 183 -16.70 -4.74 -13.11
CA HIS A 183 -17.06 -6.09 -12.68
C HIS A 183 -17.04 -7.08 -13.85
N ALA A 184 -17.63 -6.71 -14.99
CA ALA A 184 -17.58 -7.52 -16.21
C ALA A 184 -16.15 -7.66 -16.77
N HIS A 185 -15.35 -6.59 -16.70
CA HIS A 185 -13.96 -6.63 -17.15
C HIS A 185 -13.10 -7.60 -16.34
N LEU A 186 -13.20 -7.57 -15.01
CA LEU A 186 -12.48 -8.48 -14.12
C LEU A 186 -12.86 -9.95 -14.36
N LEU A 187 -14.14 -10.24 -14.61
CA LEU A 187 -14.62 -11.57 -14.98
C LEU A 187 -13.96 -12.06 -16.29
N ASN A 188 -14.00 -11.24 -17.33
CA ASN A 188 -13.42 -11.59 -18.63
C ASN A 188 -11.90 -11.81 -18.57
N LEU A 189 -11.18 -11.02 -17.76
CA LEU A 189 -9.73 -11.18 -17.58
C LEU A 189 -9.37 -12.50 -16.89
N LEU A 190 -10.16 -12.88 -15.87
CA LEU A 190 -9.97 -14.14 -15.15
C LEU A 190 -10.18 -15.34 -16.08
N GLU A 191 -11.25 -15.33 -16.88
CA GLU A 191 -11.55 -16.39 -17.85
C GLU A 191 -10.43 -16.56 -18.88
N ARG A 192 -9.86 -15.44 -19.38
CA ARG A 192 -8.73 -15.48 -20.32
C ARG A 192 -7.46 -16.06 -19.70
N HIS A 193 -7.16 -15.74 -18.45
CA HIS A 193 -5.99 -16.27 -17.73
C HIS A 193 -6.15 -17.76 -17.41
N LEU A 194 -7.33 -18.18 -16.96
CA LEU A 194 -7.62 -19.59 -16.70
C LEU A 194 -7.58 -20.42 -17.99
N GLY A 195 -8.09 -19.89 -19.11
CA GLY A 195 -8.02 -20.53 -20.42
C GLY A 195 -6.60 -20.64 -21.00
N HIS A 196 -5.66 -19.79 -20.58
CA HIS A 196 -4.25 -19.88 -20.99
C HIS A 196 -3.42 -20.83 -20.10
N SER A 197 -3.82 -21.01 -18.84
CA SER A 197 -3.09 -21.86 -17.88
C SER A 197 -3.23 -23.36 -18.15
N GLU A 198 -4.29 -23.79 -18.87
CA GLU A 198 -4.41 -25.18 -19.32
C GLU A 198 -3.44 -25.54 -20.47
N GLY A 199 -2.79 -24.56 -21.11
CA GLY A 199 -1.95 -24.77 -22.30
C GLY A 199 -0.43 -24.71 -22.08
N ASN A 200 0.08 -24.24 -20.94
CA ASN A 200 1.51 -23.94 -20.81
C ASN A 200 2.08 -24.24 -19.42
N ARG A 201 2.12 -25.54 -19.07
CA ARG A 201 3.02 -26.04 -18.02
C ARG A 201 4.41 -26.27 -18.60
N ASN A 202 5.17 -25.20 -18.80
CA ASN A 202 6.62 -25.28 -18.79
C ASN A 202 7.17 -23.94 -18.27
N PRO A 203 7.96 -23.94 -17.19
CA PRO A 203 8.68 -22.74 -16.78
C PRO A 203 9.78 -22.46 -17.82
N ILE A 204 9.79 -21.25 -18.36
CA ILE A 204 10.94 -20.72 -19.13
C ILE A 204 11.95 -20.22 -18.08
N PRO A 205 13.25 -20.57 -18.23
CA PRO A 205 14.32 -20.22 -17.28
C PRO A 205 14.57 -18.73 -17.13
#